data_AF-Q4T529-F1
#
_entry.id   AF-Q4T529-F1
#
_cell.length_a   1.000
_cell.length_b   1.000
_cell.length_c   1.000
_cell.angle_alpha   90.00
_cell.angle_beta   90.00
_cell.angle_gamma   90.00
#
_symmetry.space_group_name_H-M   'P 1'
#
loop_
_entity.id
_entity.type
_entity.pdbx_description
1 polymer ?
#
loop_
_entity_poly.entity_id
_entity_poly.type
_entity_poly.pdbx_seq_one_letter_code
_entity_poly.pdbx_strand_id
1 'polypeptide(L)'
;DRGYFEELITMLEAALGLERAHMGMFTELAILYSKFKPQKMREHLEHLKDIITKVANVELYYKAVQFYLEFKPLLLNDLLMVLSPRLDHSRAVTFFSKVKQLPLVKPYLRSVQNHNNKSVNEALNNLFITEEDYQV
;
A
#
# COMPACT_ATOMS: atom_id res chain seq x y z
N ASP A 1 21.89 28.10 -3.56
CA ASP A 1 20.94 27.21 -4.26
C ASP A 1 20.20 26.31 -3.30
N ARG A 2 18.97 26.70 -2.95
CA ARG A 2 18.03 25.86 -2.20
C ARG A 2 17.07 25.29 -3.24
N GLY A 3 16.92 23.96 -3.28
CA GLY A 3 16.15 23.29 -4.33
C GLY A 3 14.71 23.81 -4.43
N TYR A 4 14.16 23.83 -5.64
CA TYR A 4 12.80 24.28 -5.97
C TYR A 4 11.69 23.31 -5.49
N PHE A 5 11.88 22.69 -4.32
CA PHE A 5 10.97 21.66 -3.81
C PHE A 5 9.64 22.25 -3.32
N GLU A 6 9.63 23.49 -2.84
CA GLU A 6 8.40 24.18 -2.41
C GLU A 6 7.49 24.46 -3.62
N GLU A 7 8.06 24.95 -4.71
CA GLU A 7 7.35 25.19 -5.97
C GLU A 7 6.88 23.88 -6.59
N LEU A 8 7.72 22.83 -6.56
CA LEU A 8 7.34 21.51 -7.06
C LEU A 8 6.19 20.89 -6.26
N ILE A 9 6.23 20.97 -4.92
CA ILE A 9 5.15 20.51 -4.05
C ILE A 9 3.86 21.27 -4.38
N THR A 10 3.94 22.60 -4.50
CA THR A 10 2.76 23.44 -4.78
C THR A 10 2.16 23.12 -6.15
N MET A 11 3.00 22.89 -7.16
CA MET A 11 2.54 22.52 -8.50
C MET A 11 1.85 21.15 -8.50
N LEU A 12 2.43 20.16 -7.81
CA LEU A 12 1.83 18.83 -7.70
C LEU A 12 0.51 18.85 -6.90
N GLU A 13 0.44 19.61 -5.80
CA GLU A 13 -0.80 19.81 -5.03
C GLU A 13 -1.94 20.34 -5.91
N ALA A 14 -1.66 21.36 -6.73
CA ALA A 14 -2.64 21.91 -7.66
C ALA A 14 -3.04 20.90 -8.75
N ALA A 15 -2.06 20.17 -9.28
CA ALA A 15 -2.30 19.25 -10.38
C ALA A 15 -3.08 17.99 -9.96
N LEU A 16 -3.03 17.60 -8.68
CA LEU A 16 -3.88 16.55 -8.11
C LEU A 16 -5.37 16.92 -8.08
N GLY A 17 -5.71 18.21 -8.11
CA GLY A 17 -7.10 18.69 -8.20
C GLY A 17 -7.71 18.61 -9.60
N LEU A 18 -6.95 18.21 -10.62
CA LEU A 18 -7.42 18.13 -12.00
C LEU A 18 -8.05 16.76 -12.29
N GLU A 19 -9.04 16.71 -13.18
CA GLU A 19 -9.70 15.44 -13.60
C GLU A 19 -8.74 14.41 -14.20
N ARG A 20 -7.58 14.85 -14.70
CA ARG A 20 -6.54 13.99 -15.29
C ARG A 20 -5.44 13.58 -14.31
N ALA A 21 -5.62 13.83 -13.01
CA ALA A 21 -4.67 13.38 -12.00
C ALA A 21 -4.51 11.86 -12.06
N HIS A 22 -3.26 11.40 -12.03
CA HIS A 22 -2.93 9.97 -12.08
C HIS A 22 -2.05 9.59 -10.88
N MET A 23 -2.02 8.30 -10.55
CA MET A 23 -1.34 7.80 -9.35
C MET A 23 0.14 8.19 -9.26
N GLY A 24 0.83 8.34 -10.39
CA GLY A 24 2.23 8.81 -10.40
C GLY A 24 2.41 10.16 -9.68
N MET A 25 1.45 11.07 -9.82
CA MET A 25 1.48 12.38 -9.16
C MET A 25 1.29 12.25 -7.65
N PHE A 26 0.43 11.32 -7.21
CA PHE A 26 0.23 11.03 -5.80
C PHE A 26 1.48 10.43 -5.16
N THR A 27 2.15 9.51 -5.85
CA THR A 27 3.39 8.88 -5.36
C THR A 27 4.53 9.89 -5.30
N GLU A 28 4.71 10.72 -6.33
CA GLU A 28 5.76 11.76 -6.32
C GLU A 28 5.52 12.80 -5.22
N LEU A 29 4.28 13.27 -5.06
CA LEU A 29 3.96 14.19 -3.97
C LEU A 29 4.19 13.55 -2.59
N ALA A 30 3.87 12.26 -2.43
CA ALA A 30 4.11 11.53 -1.20
C ALA A 30 5.62 11.40 -0.88
N ILE A 31 6.47 11.19 -1.89
CA ILE A 31 7.93 11.19 -1.72
C ILE A 31 8.40 12.56 -1.23
N LEU A 32 7.92 13.65 -1.83
CA LEU A 32 8.27 15.01 -1.41
C LEU A 32 7.80 15.31 0.01
N TYR A 33 6.56 14.95 0.37
CA TYR A 33 6.07 15.09 1.73
C TYR A 33 6.87 14.27 2.73
N SER A 34 7.26 13.04 2.39
CA SER A 34 8.07 12.20 3.27
C SER A 34 9.42 12.83 3.65
N LYS A 35 9.99 13.65 2.76
CA LYS A 35 11.30 14.28 2.93
C LYS A 35 11.24 15.69 3.49
N PHE A 36 10.24 16.48 3.07
CA PHE A 36 10.21 17.93 3.31
C PHE A 36 9.04 18.41 4.17
N LYS A 37 7.90 17.69 4.19
CA LYS A 37 6.68 18.09 4.92
C LYS A 37 5.99 16.89 5.59
N PRO A 38 6.64 16.23 6.58
CA PRO A 38 6.10 15.04 7.24
C PRO A 38 4.73 15.28 7.90
N GLN A 39 4.44 16.50 8.33
CA GLN A 39 3.14 16.91 8.88
C GLN A 39 1.98 16.77 7.87
N LYS A 40 2.24 16.96 6.57
CA LYS A 40 1.22 16.79 5.51
C LYS A 40 1.06 15.33 5.07
N MET A 41 2.04 14.47 5.38
CA MET A 41 2.08 13.10 4.89
C MET A 41 0.86 12.28 5.34
N ARG A 42 0.41 12.45 6.58
CA ARG A 42 -0.72 11.68 7.11
C ARG A 42 -2.01 11.94 6.33
N GLU A 43 -2.35 13.22 6.14
CA GLU A 43 -3.55 13.63 5.40
C GLU A 43 -3.50 13.15 3.93
N HIS A 44 -2.33 13.26 3.30
CA HIS A 44 -2.11 12.77 1.94
C HIS A 44 -2.37 11.27 1.80
N LEU A 45 -1.89 10.46 2.76
CA LEU A 45 -2.11 9.02 2.73
C LEU A 45 -3.58 8.64 2.95
N GLU A 46 -4.31 9.35 3.80
CA GLU A 46 -5.75 9.13 3.97
C GLU A 46 -6.52 9.48 2.69
N HIS A 47 -6.20 10.62 2.08
CA HIS A 47 -6.80 10.99 0.80
C HIS A 47 -6.50 9.97 -0.31
N LEU A 48 -5.28 9.43 -0.34
CA LEU A 48 -4.89 8.38 -1.29
C LEU A 48 -5.73 7.11 -1.10
N LYS A 49 -6.00 6.69 0.15
CA LYS A 49 -6.88 5.55 0.46
C LYS A 49 -8.31 5.76 -0.09
N ASP A 50 -8.84 6.97 0.03
CA ASP A 50 -10.18 7.30 -0.47
C ASP A 50 -10.28 7.30 -1.99
N ILE A 51 -9.21 7.74 -2.67
CA ILE A 51 -9.16 7.74 -4.13
C ILE A 51 -8.99 6.32 -4.66
N ILE A 52 -8.04 5.56 -4.12
CA ILE A 52 -7.65 4.27 -4.69
C ILE A 52 -8.81 3.27 -4.69
N THR A 53 -9.68 3.30 -3.68
CA THR A 53 -10.89 2.45 -3.61
C THR A 53 -11.91 2.74 -4.70
N LYS A 54 -11.92 3.96 -5.25
CA LYS A 54 -12.84 4.39 -6.30
C LYS A 54 -12.34 4.02 -7.69
N VAL A 55 -11.06 3.70 -7.85
CA VAL A 55 -10.49 3.37 -9.16
C VAL A 55 -10.83 1.93 -9.56
N ALA A 56 -11.24 1.72 -10.81
CA ALA A 56 -11.53 0.39 -11.35
C ALA A 56 -10.26 -0.38 -11.77
N ASN A 57 -9.16 0.32 -12.04
CA ASN A 57 -7.91 -0.28 -12.52
C ASN A 57 -7.11 -0.89 -11.36
N VAL A 58 -7.15 -2.21 -11.23
CA VAL A 58 -6.43 -2.99 -10.21
C VAL A 58 -4.91 -2.90 -10.30
N GLU A 59 -4.32 -2.53 -11.43
CA GLU A 59 -2.86 -2.34 -11.53
C GLU A 59 -2.37 -1.16 -10.67
N LEU A 60 -3.24 -0.19 -10.42
CA LEU A 60 -2.93 0.92 -9.51
C LEU A 60 -2.84 0.44 -8.05
N TYR A 61 -3.52 -0.64 -7.68
CA TYR A 61 -3.45 -1.18 -6.32
C TYR A 61 -2.04 -1.70 -6.03
N TYR A 62 -1.45 -2.43 -6.97
CA TYR A 62 -0.10 -2.96 -6.82
C TYR A 62 0.97 -1.86 -6.87
N LYS A 63 0.76 -0.77 -7.63
CA LYS A 63 1.63 0.41 -7.57
C LYS A 63 1.60 1.08 -6.20
N ALA A 64 0.41 1.26 -5.61
CA ALA A 64 0.29 1.82 -4.27
C ALA A 64 0.86 0.87 -3.21
N VAL A 65 0.62 -0.43 -3.31
CA VAL A 65 1.22 -1.45 -2.43
C VAL A 65 2.75 -1.39 -2.48
N GLN A 66 3.34 -1.31 -3.68
CA GLN A 66 4.78 -1.17 -3.85
C GLN A 66 5.30 0.12 -3.20
N PHE A 67 4.61 1.24 -3.42
CA PHE A 67 4.95 2.53 -2.80
C PHE A 67 4.92 2.44 -1.26
N TYR A 68 3.85 1.87 -0.67
CA TYR A 68 3.76 1.73 0.78
C TYR A 68 4.80 0.78 1.33
N LEU A 69 5.09 -0.32 0.64
CA LEU A 69 6.11 -1.28 1.04
C LEU A 69 7.50 -0.61 1.11
N GLU A 70 7.82 0.27 0.16
CA GLU A 70 9.11 0.94 0.08
C GLU A 70 9.25 2.11 1.06
N PHE A 71 8.23 2.96 1.19
CA PHE A 71 8.35 4.23 1.93
C PHE A 71 7.66 4.23 3.30
N LYS A 72 6.62 3.41 3.52
CA LYS A 72 5.79 3.40 4.75
C LYS A 72 5.28 1.99 5.08
N PRO A 73 6.17 1.00 5.33
CA PRO A 73 5.78 -0.40 5.52
C PRO A 73 4.80 -0.63 6.68
N LEU A 74 4.87 0.20 7.73
CA LEU A 74 3.96 0.11 8.88
C LEU A 74 2.49 0.42 8.55
N LEU A 75 2.23 1.18 7.48
CA LEU A 75 0.88 1.55 7.04
C LEU A 75 0.35 0.62 5.93
N LEU A 76 1.15 -0.36 5.52
CA LEU A 76 0.81 -1.25 4.42
C LEU A 76 -0.41 -2.12 4.74
N ASN A 77 -0.49 -2.67 5.96
CA ASN A 77 -1.63 -3.51 6.35
C ASN A 77 -2.94 -2.72 6.32
N ASP A 78 -2.96 -1.47 6.78
CA ASP A 78 -4.14 -0.60 6.73
C ASP A 78 -4.59 -0.37 5.28
N LEU A 79 -3.66 -0.13 4.37
CA LEU A 79 -3.97 -0.01 2.94
C LEU A 79 -4.57 -1.32 2.40
N LEU A 80 -3.96 -2.47 2.70
CA LEU A 80 -4.44 -3.78 2.22
C LEU A 80 -5.85 -4.09 2.74
N MET A 81 -6.18 -3.72 3.97
CA MET A 81 -7.54 -3.85 4.53
C MET A 81 -8.56 -3.07 3.71
N VAL A 82 -8.23 -1.83 3.34
CA VAL A 82 -9.09 -0.96 2.53
C VAL A 82 -9.26 -1.52 1.10
N LEU A 83 -8.21 -2.13 0.54
CA LEU A 83 -8.24 -2.72 -0.80
C LEU A 83 -8.90 -4.11 -0.84
N SER A 84 -9.00 -4.79 0.31
CA SER A 84 -9.46 -6.19 0.45
C SER A 84 -10.71 -6.54 -0.37
N PRO A 85 -11.77 -5.71 -0.44
CA PRO A 85 -13.00 -6.09 -1.17
C PRO A 85 -12.82 -6.32 -2.67
N ARG A 86 -11.75 -5.79 -3.27
CA ARG A 86 -11.48 -5.86 -4.72
C ARG A 86 -10.12 -6.48 -5.06
N LEU A 87 -9.31 -6.77 -4.05
CA LEU A 87 -7.95 -7.26 -4.24
C LEU A 87 -7.94 -8.77 -4.49
N ASP A 88 -7.18 -9.21 -5.49
CA ASP A 88 -6.89 -10.64 -5.66
C ASP A 88 -5.90 -11.10 -4.60
N HIS A 89 -6.38 -11.85 -3.62
CA HIS A 89 -5.58 -12.35 -2.51
C HIS A 89 -4.48 -13.33 -2.94
N SER A 90 -4.71 -14.16 -3.95
CA SER A 90 -3.71 -15.11 -4.46
C SER A 90 -2.57 -14.40 -5.17
N ARG A 91 -2.89 -13.37 -5.96
CA ARG A 91 -1.88 -12.50 -6.58
C ARG A 91 -1.12 -11.69 -5.54
N ALA A 92 -1.78 -11.19 -4.51
CA ALA A 92 -1.13 -10.48 -3.40
C ALA A 92 -0.13 -11.37 -2.65
N VAL A 93 -0.52 -12.60 -2.28
CA VAL A 93 0.39 -13.59 -1.67
C VAL A 93 1.60 -13.81 -2.57
N THR A 94 1.38 -14.11 -3.86
CA THR A 94 2.46 -14.33 -4.83
C THR A 94 3.42 -13.15 -4.90
N PHE A 95 2.90 -11.92 -4.90
CA PHE A 95 3.70 -10.70 -4.89
C PHE A 95 4.58 -10.62 -3.63
N PHE A 96 3.99 -10.75 -2.44
CA PHE A 96 4.71 -10.63 -1.16
C PHE A 96 5.72 -11.76 -0.93
N SER A 97 5.44 -12.97 -1.42
CA SER A 97 6.41 -14.07 -1.43
C SER A 97 7.63 -13.75 -2.30
N LYS A 98 7.42 -13.19 -3.51
CA LYS A 98 8.53 -12.83 -4.42
C LYS A 98 9.44 -11.74 -3.83
N VAL A 99 8.86 -10.74 -3.17
CA VAL A 99 9.64 -9.67 -2.52
C VAL A 99 10.16 -10.07 -1.13
N LYS A 100 9.90 -11.30 -0.65
CA LYS A 100 10.29 -11.82 0.67
C LYS A 100 9.80 -10.96 1.84
N GLN A 101 8.61 -10.37 1.71
CA GLN A 101 7.97 -9.51 2.73
C GLN A 101 6.63 -10.07 3.20
N LEU A 102 6.42 -11.37 3.03
CA LEU A 102 5.19 -12.06 3.45
C LEU A 102 4.90 -11.95 4.97
N PRO A 103 5.89 -12.01 5.89
CA PRO A 103 5.63 -11.84 7.32
C PRO A 103 5.04 -10.46 7.68
N LEU A 104 5.44 -9.40 6.96
CA LEU A 104 4.96 -8.04 7.21
C LEU A 104 3.44 -7.92 7.04
N VAL A 105 2.86 -8.71 6.15
CA VAL A 105 1.43 -8.70 5.83
C VAL A 105 0.64 -9.78 6.57
N LYS A 106 1.23 -10.47 7.55
CA LYS A 106 0.56 -11.49 8.38
C LYS A 106 -0.78 -10.99 8.98
N PRO A 107 -0.90 -9.74 9.51
CA PRO A 107 -2.18 -9.23 10.00
C PRO A 107 -3.28 -9.19 8.93
N TYR A 108 -2.94 -8.72 7.73
CA TYR A 108 -3.86 -8.75 6.58
C TYR A 108 -4.21 -10.19 6.15
N LEU A 109 -3.23 -11.10 6.09
CA LEU A 109 -3.52 -12.49 5.71
C LEU A 109 -4.49 -13.16 6.69
N ARG A 110 -4.34 -12.91 8.00
CA ARG A 110 -5.28 -13.39 9.02
C ARG A 110 -6.69 -12.84 8.82
N SER A 111 -6.84 -11.56 8.47
CA SER A 111 -8.17 -10.95 8.30
C SER A 111 -8.93 -11.48 7.09
N VAL A 112 -8.24 -11.88 6.02
CA VAL A 112 -8.85 -12.41 4.79
C VAL A 112 -8.92 -13.94 4.75
N GLN A 113 -8.41 -14.64 5.78
CA GLN A 113 -8.40 -16.10 5.85
C GLN A 113 -9.81 -16.72 5.72
N ASN A 114 -10.83 -16.03 6.23
CA ASN A 114 -12.24 -16.42 6.13
C ASN A 114 -12.78 -16.54 4.70
N HIS A 115 -12.08 -15.99 3.69
CA HIS A 115 -12.41 -16.19 2.28
C HIS A 115 -12.03 -17.58 1.77
N ASN A 116 -11.43 -18.43 2.61
CA ASN A 116 -10.97 -19.78 2.28
C ASN A 116 -10.08 -19.83 1.03
N ASN A 117 -9.26 -18.79 0.84
CA ASN A 117 -8.33 -18.74 -0.28
C ASN A 117 -7.14 -19.67 0.00
N LYS A 118 -6.93 -20.64 -0.89
CA LYS A 118 -5.86 -21.64 -0.76
C LYS A 118 -4.47 -21.00 -0.59
N SER A 119 -4.14 -19.99 -1.40
CA SER A 119 -2.83 -19.33 -1.35
C SER A 119 -2.61 -18.61 -0.01
N VAL A 120 -3.65 -17.99 0.54
CA VAL A 120 -3.60 -17.32 1.86
C VAL A 120 -3.40 -18.35 2.97
N ASN A 121 -4.16 -19.45 2.94
CA ASN A 121 -4.06 -20.50 3.96
C ASN A 121 -2.67 -21.16 3.97
N GLU A 122 -2.16 -21.52 2.79
CA GLU A 122 -0.81 -22.10 2.65
C GLU A 122 0.27 -21.11 3.11
N ALA A 123 0.14 -19.83 2.74
CA ALA A 123 1.06 -18.77 3.18
C ALA A 123 1.05 -18.63 4.72
N LEU A 124 -0.11 -18.54 5.34
CA LEU A 124 -0.24 -18.43 6.80
C LEU A 124 0.33 -19.65 7.52
N ASN A 125 0.00 -20.87 7.05
CA ASN A 125 0.53 -22.10 7.64
C ASN A 125 2.07 -22.12 7.59
N ASN A 126 2.66 -21.75 6.45
CA ASN A 126 4.11 -21.67 6.30
C ASN A 126 4.74 -20.63 7.23
N LEU A 127 4.08 -19.49 7.45
CA LEU A 127 4.53 -18.49 8.42
C LEU A 127 4.48 -19.04 9.85
N PHE A 128 3.37 -19.68 10.26
CA PHE A 128 3.26 -20.28 11.60
C PHE A 128 4.32 -21.35 11.85
N ILE A 129 4.60 -22.20 10.84
CA ILE A 129 5.67 -23.21 10.92
C ILE A 129 7.04 -22.53 11.11
N THR A 130 7.31 -21.46 10.37
CA THR A 130 8.59 -20.73 10.44
C THR A 130 8.76 -19.99 11.77
N GLU A 131 7.67 -19.54 12.37
CA GLU A 131 7.66 -18.75 13.60
C GLU A 131 7.59 -19.62 14.87
N GLU A 132 7.61 -20.96 14.76
CA GLU A 132 7.42 -21.91 15.88
C GLU A 132 6.11 -21.65 16.66
N ASP A 133 5.11 -21.06 16.01
CA ASP A 133 3.86 -20.62 16.63
C ASP A 133 2.88 -21.81 16.69
N TYR A 134 3.16 -22.77 17.59
CA TYR A 134 2.32 -23.95 17.89
C TYR A 134 1.04 -23.61 18.70
N GLN A 135 0.45 -22.43 18.52
CA GLN A 135 -0.82 -22.08 19.14
C GLN A 135 -1.91 -22.06 18.05
N VAL A 136 -2.50 -23.24 17.85
CA VAL A 136 -3.73 -23.47 17.06
C VAL A 136 -4.95 -23.08 17.89
#